data_AF-A0A7V1WW31-F1
#
_entry.id   AF-A0A7V1WW31-F1
#
_cell.length_a   1.000
_cell.length_b   1.000
_cell.length_c   1.000
_cell.angle_alpha   90.00
_cell.angle_beta   90.00
_cell.angle_gamma   90.00
#
_symmetry.space_group_name_H-M   'P 1'
#
loop_
_entity.id
_entity.type
_entity.pdbx_description
1 polymer ?
#
loop_
_entity_poly.entity_id
_entity_poly.type
_entity_poly.pdbx_seq_one_letter_code
_entity_poly.pdbx_strand_id
1 'polypeptide(L)' 'ARAERRFRERLARGEAVTEEGVAEDLLKRDYQDRMRALSPLRPAEDAIIIDSTASTAQEVVERMLKHIRHR' A
#
# COMPACT_ATOMS: atom_id res chain seq x y z
N ALA A 1 3.62 -1.89 11.04
CA ALA A 1 2.37 -1.44 10.36
C ALA A 1 2.68 -0.60 9.10
N ARG A 2 1.72 -0.28 8.21
CA ARG A 2 1.95 0.55 6.99
C ARG A 2 2.44 1.96 7.32
N ALA A 3 1.84 2.61 8.31
CA ALA A 3 2.22 3.95 8.77
C ALA A 3 3.65 3.98 9.29
N GLU A 4 4.01 3.04 10.17
CA GLU A 4 5.36 2.86 10.70
C GLU A 4 6.43 2.71 9.60
N ARG A 5 6.20 1.88 8.58
CA ARG A 5 7.13 1.75 7.44
C ARG A 5 7.33 3.09 6.73
N ARG A 6 6.22 3.79 6.43
CA ARG A 6 6.25 5.08 5.76
C ARG A 6 6.93 6.16 6.61
N PHE A 7 6.73 6.13 7.91
CA PHE A 7 7.38 7.01 8.87
C PHE A 7 8.90 6.80 8.85
N ARG A 8 9.37 5.56 8.97
CA ARG A 8 10.80 5.22 8.87
C ARG A 8 11.42 5.66 7.54
N GLU A 9 10.71 5.47 6.42
CA GLU A 9 11.16 5.93 5.09
C GLU A 9 11.31 7.46 5.01
N ARG A 10 10.40 8.22 5.62
CA ARG A 10 10.43 9.69 5.65
C ARG A 10 11.53 10.20 6.58
N LEU A 11 11.69 9.60 7.75
CA LEU A 11 12.81 9.89 8.66
C LEU A 11 14.17 9.63 8.00
N ALA A 12 14.33 8.50 7.30
CA ALA A 12 15.55 8.18 6.57
C ALA A 12 15.89 9.19 5.45
N ARG A 13 14.89 9.93 4.96
CA ARG A 13 15.05 11.03 4.00
C ARG A 13 15.32 12.38 4.66
N GLY A 14 15.36 12.46 5.99
CA GLY A 14 15.53 13.71 6.73
C GLY A 14 14.27 14.57 6.83
N GLU A 15 13.09 14.01 6.53
CA GLU A 15 11.82 14.72 6.68
C GLU A 15 11.45 14.83 8.18
N ALA A 16 11.11 16.04 8.63
CA ALA A 16 10.59 16.26 9.98
C ALA A 16 9.09 15.92 10.02
N VAL A 17 8.77 14.68 10.40
CA VAL A 17 7.40 14.16 10.48
C VAL A 17 7.18 13.43 11.81
N THR A 18 5.92 13.27 12.22
CA THR A 18 5.52 12.39 13.33
C THR A 18 4.87 11.11 12.81
N GLU A 19 4.85 10.05 13.60
CA GLU A 19 4.19 8.80 13.20
C GLU A 19 2.68 9.01 13.04
N GLU A 20 2.07 9.76 13.95
CA GLU A 20 0.63 10.10 13.93
C GLU A 20 0.28 10.90 12.68
N GLY A 21 1.09 11.92 12.34
CA GLY A 21 0.86 12.73 11.14
C GLY A 21 0.97 11.90 9.85
N VAL A 22 1.93 10.97 9.80
CA VAL A 22 2.04 10.03 8.67
C VAL A 22 0.83 9.09 8.60
N ALA A 23 0.31 8.62 9.73
CA ALA A 23 -0.88 7.78 9.77
C ALA A 23 -2.13 8.53 9.28
N GLU A 24 -2.35 9.77 9.75
CA GLU A 24 -3.45 10.64 9.32
C GLU A 24 -3.38 10.95 7.82
N ASP A 25 -2.18 11.30 7.31
CA ASP A 25 -1.93 11.53 5.90
C ASP A 25 -2.34 10.32 5.04
N LEU A 26 -1.95 9.12 5.49
CA LEU A 26 -2.27 7.87 4.79
C LEU A 26 -3.77 7.59 4.79
N LEU A 27 -4.45 7.74 5.93
CA LEU A 27 -5.90 7.55 6.03
C LEU A 27 -6.67 8.53 5.16
N LYS A 28 -6.29 9.81 5.20
CA LYS A 28 -6.90 10.86 4.38
C LYS A 28 -6.75 10.56 2.89
N ARG A 29 -5.55 10.16 2.47
CA ARG A 29 -5.28 9.79 1.08
C ARG A 29 -6.09 8.56 0.67
N ASP A 30 -6.10 7.50 1.46
CA ASP A 30 -6.84 6.28 1.15
C ASP A 30 -8.35 6.56 1.01
N TYR A 31 -8.90 7.42 1.87
CA TYR A 31 -10.29 7.87 1.76
C TYR A 31 -10.55 8.64 0.46
N GLN A 32 -9.70 9.62 0.15
CA GLN A 32 -9.83 10.43 -1.07
C GLN A 32 -9.70 9.59 -2.34
N ASP A 33 -8.76 8.65 -2.38
CA ASP A 33 -8.52 7.78 -3.53
C ASP A 33 -9.70 6.82 -3.75
N ARG A 34 -10.33 6.31 -2.68
CA ARG A 34 -11.52 5.44 -2.76
C ARG A 34 -12.80 6.19 -3.14
N MET A 35 -12.95 7.45 -2.72
CA MET A 35 -14.17 8.23 -2.92
C MET A 35 -14.14 9.14 -4.16
N ARG A 36 -13.06 9.11 -4.94
CA ARG A 36 -12.92 9.97 -6.12
C ARG A 36 -13.99 9.63 -7.16
N ALA A 37 -14.70 10.65 -7.66
CA ALA A 37 -15.76 10.47 -8.67
C ALA A 37 -15.23 9.91 -9.99
N LEU A 38 -14.01 10.27 -10.38
CA LEU A 38 -13.33 9.76 -11.57
C LEU A 38 -12.22 8.79 -11.16
N SER A 39 -12.24 7.59 -11.74
CA SER A 39 -11.29 6.51 -11.49
C SER A 39 -11.03 6.22 -9.99
N PRO A 40 -12.07 5.84 -9.22
CA PRO A 40 -11.90 5.49 -7.81
C PRO A 40 -10.96 4.30 -7.65
N LEU A 41 -10.18 4.30 -6.57
CA LEU A 41 -9.31 3.19 -6.20
C LEU A 41 -10.16 1.99 -5.75
N ARG A 42 -10.41 1.07 -6.69
CA ARG A 42 -11.08 -0.21 -6.45
C ARG A 42 -10.42 -1.31 -7.27
N PRO A 43 -10.37 -2.56 -6.77
CA PRO A 43 -9.92 -3.70 -7.57
C PRO A 43 -10.82 -3.91 -8.79
N ALA A 44 -10.24 -4.41 -9.88
CA ALA A 44 -11.01 -4.94 -11.01
C ALA A 44 -11.77 -6.21 -10.59
N GLU A 45 -12.79 -6.59 -11.35
CA GLU A 45 -13.64 -7.75 -11.05
C GLU A 45 -12.87 -9.07 -11.05
N ASP A 46 -11.87 -9.19 -11.94
CA ASP A 46 -10.99 -10.35 -12.08
C ASP A 46 -9.65 -10.19 -11.35
N ALA A 47 -9.51 -9.12 -10.53
CA ALA A 47 -8.28 -8.84 -9.84
C ALA A 47 -7.98 -9.89 -8.76
N ILE A 48 -6.74 -10.37 -8.76
CA ILE A 48 -6.22 -11.23 -7.70
C ILE A 48 -5.66 -10.34 -6.59
N ILE A 49 -6.25 -10.41 -5.40
CA ILE A 49 -5.80 -9.62 -4.24
C ILE A 49 -4.60 -10.30 -3.58
N ILE A 50 -3.48 -9.59 -3.52
CA ILE A 50 -2.28 -10.00 -2.78
C ILE A 50 -2.10 -9.03 -1.61
N ASP A 51 -2.49 -9.44 -0.41
CA ASP A 51 -2.17 -8.71 0.81
C ASP A 51 -0.70 -8.94 1.17
N SER A 52 0.05 -7.84 1.29
CA SER A 52 1.48 -7.80 1.63
C SER A 52 1.75 -7.31 3.05
N THR A 53 0.73 -7.20 3.90
CA THR A 53 0.85 -6.58 5.23
C THR A 53 1.94 -7.25 6.08
N ALA A 54 2.02 -8.58 6.02
CA ALA A 54 2.97 -9.42 6.74
C ALA A 54 3.93 -10.21 5.81
N SER A 55 4.12 -9.74 4.58
CA SER A 55 5.01 -10.39 3.60
C SER A 55 6.23 -9.56 3.28
N THR A 56 7.35 -10.22 3.01
CA THR A 56 8.53 -9.60 2.41
C THR A 56 8.27 -9.27 0.94
N ALA A 57 9.10 -8.40 0.36
CA ALA A 57 9.02 -8.09 -1.07
C ALA A 57 9.22 -9.33 -1.94
N GLN A 58 10.09 -10.26 -1.53
CA GLN A 58 10.36 -11.51 -2.25
C GLN A 58 9.13 -12.43 -2.27
N GLU A 59 8.48 -12.61 -1.12
CA GLU A 59 7.26 -13.44 -1.03
C GLU A 59 6.11 -12.86 -1.87
N VAL A 60 5.96 -11.53 -1.91
CA VAL A 60 4.97 -10.87 -2.76
C VAL A 60 5.26 -11.17 -4.24
N VAL A 61 6.51 -11.00 -4.67
CA VAL A 61 6.93 -11.28 -6.05
C VAL A 61 6.69 -12.75 -6.42
N GLU A 62 7.01 -13.68 -5.52
CA GLU A 62 6.78 -15.10 -5.76
C GLU A 62 5.29 -15.41 -5.93
N ARG A 63 4.42 -14.84 -5.08
CA ARG A 63 2.96 -14.96 -5.22
C ARG A 63 2.47 -14.41 -6.56
N MET A 64 2.98 -13.26 -6.99
CA MET A 64 2.66 -12.70 -8.31
C MET A 64 3.07 -13.65 -9.45
N LEU A 65 4.30 -14.16 -9.43
CA LEU A 65 4.81 -15.09 -10.44
C LEU A 65 4.05 -16.41 -10.48
N LYS A 66 3.56 -16.90 -9.33
CA LYS A 66 2.70 -18.08 -9.27
C LYS A 66 1.41 -17.86 -10.05
N HIS A 67 0.72 -16.74 -9.84
CA HIS A 67 -0.52 -16.45 -10.56
C HIS A 67 -0.30 -16.22 -12.06
N ILE A 68 0.82 -15.60 -12.46
CA ILE A 68 1.16 -15.41 -13.88
C ILE A 68 1.41 -16.74 -14.59
N ARG A 69 2.11 -17.69 -13.95
CA ARG A 69 2.44 -19.00 -14.54
C ARG A 69 1.26 -19.97 -14.65
N HIS A 70 0.19 -19.74 -13.89
CA HIS A 70 -1.02 -20.56 -13.91
C HIS A 70 -2.13 -19.98 -14.80
N ARG A 71 -1.86 -18.89 -15.51
CA ARG A 71 -2.68 -18.36 -16.60
C ARG A 71 -2.16 -18.87 -17.93
#